data_AF-A0AAD5G1E7-F1
#
_entry.id   AF-A0AAD5G1E7-F1
#
_cell.length_a   1.000
_cell.length_b   1.000
_cell.length_c   1.000
_cell.angle_alpha   90.00
_cell.angle_beta   90.00
_cell.angle_gamma   90.00
#
_symmetry.space_group_name_H-M   'P 1'
#
loop_
_entity.id
_entity.type
_entity.pdbx_description
1 polymer ?
#
loop_
_entity_poly.entity_id
_entity_poly.type
_entity_poly.pdbx_seq_one_letter_code
_entity_poly.pdbx_strand_id
1 'polypeptide(L)'
;MTQWVPPETSGLITHAAFSCDSQSIYVSFEDGSVGILTASSLRLRCRVTSTSYLPTNPNSRVYPLVVAAHPTEPNQFALGLTDGGVVVLEPLESEGKWGTSPPTENGAGPSSLTAGATSTTDQAQR
;
A
#
# COMPACT_ATOMS: atom_id res chain seq x y z
N MET A 1 -10.84 -16.30 9.61
CA MET A 1 -10.34 -16.30 8.21
C MET A 1 -10.61 -14.93 7.64
N THR A 2 -9.56 -14.18 7.28
CA THR A 2 -9.67 -12.87 6.63
C THR A 2 -9.56 -13.06 5.14
N GLN A 3 -10.43 -12.40 4.38
CA GLN A 3 -10.37 -12.37 2.92
C GLN A 3 -10.14 -10.93 2.49
N TRP A 4 -9.21 -10.74 1.57
CA TRP A 4 -9.02 -9.46 0.89
C TRP A 4 -9.66 -9.53 -0.50
N VAL A 5 -10.31 -8.44 -0.87
CA VAL A 5 -10.97 -8.27 -2.17
C VAL A 5 -10.33 -7.08 -2.87
N PRO A 6 -9.72 -7.27 -4.05
CA PRO A 6 -9.19 -6.17 -4.84
C PRO A 6 -10.26 -5.13 -5.17
N PRO A 7 -9.91 -3.84 -5.31
CA PRO A 7 -10.79 -2.88 -5.94
C PRO A 7 -11.19 -3.35 -7.34
N GLU A 8 -12.47 -3.22 -7.70
CA GLU A 8 -13.02 -3.59 -9.02
C GLU A 8 -12.21 -2.99 -10.20
N THR A 9 -11.59 -1.83 -9.99
CA THR A 9 -10.77 -1.13 -10.99
C THR A 9 -9.42 -1.79 -11.27
N SER A 10 -8.99 -2.78 -10.48
CA SER A 10 -7.67 -3.39 -10.60
C SER A 10 -7.60 -4.49 -11.66
N GLY A 11 -8.75 -4.96 -12.19
CA GLY A 11 -8.80 -6.16 -13.02
C GLY A 11 -8.58 -7.45 -12.22
N LEU A 12 -8.46 -8.58 -12.92
CA LEU A 12 -8.28 -9.88 -12.28
C LEU A 12 -6.87 -10.03 -11.70
N ILE A 13 -6.76 -10.78 -10.60
CA ILE A 13 -5.47 -11.22 -10.05
C ILE A 13 -4.84 -12.20 -11.04
N THR A 14 -3.61 -11.93 -11.47
CA THR A 14 -2.85 -12.82 -12.35
C THR A 14 -1.94 -13.75 -11.56
N HIS A 15 -1.32 -13.26 -10.48
CA HIS A 15 -0.46 -14.06 -9.61
C HIS A 15 -0.28 -13.40 -8.24
N ALA A 16 0.13 -14.19 -7.25
CA ALA A 16 0.53 -13.68 -5.95
C ALA A 16 1.67 -14.52 -5.35
N ALA A 17 2.57 -13.88 -4.60
CA ALA A 17 3.68 -14.53 -3.92
C ALA A 17 3.98 -13.86 -2.57
N PHE A 18 4.39 -14.65 -1.58
CA PHE A 18 4.92 -14.13 -0.31
C PHE A 18 6.36 -13.63 -0.49
N SER A 19 6.73 -12.60 0.28
CA SER A 19 8.15 -12.24 0.50
C SER A 19 8.87 -13.34 1.27
N CYS A 20 10.21 -13.37 1.18
CA CYS A 20 11.05 -14.39 1.84
C CYS A 20 10.92 -14.41 3.37
N ASP A 21 10.57 -13.28 3.99
CA ASP A 21 10.34 -13.14 5.43
C ASP A 21 8.87 -13.34 5.83
N SER A 22 7.99 -13.67 4.87
CA SER A 22 6.56 -13.87 5.08
C SER A 22 5.78 -12.66 5.62
N GLN A 23 6.35 -11.45 5.54
CA GLN A 23 5.68 -10.23 6.04
C GLN A 23 4.81 -9.54 4.98
N SER A 24 5.10 -9.76 3.70
CA SER A 24 4.40 -9.12 2.58
C SER A 24 3.87 -10.16 1.59
N ILE A 25 2.79 -9.78 0.90
CA ILE A 25 2.26 -10.50 -0.26
C ILE A 25 2.31 -9.53 -1.44
N TYR A 26 2.99 -9.93 -2.52
CA TYR A 26 2.95 -9.23 -3.79
C TYR A 26 1.83 -9.84 -4.63
N VAL A 27 0.94 -8.99 -5.16
CA VAL A 27 -0.20 -9.41 -5.98
C VAL A 27 -0.16 -8.63 -7.28
N SER A 28 -0.19 -9.32 -8.41
CA SER A 28 -0.19 -8.73 -9.74
C SER A 28 -1.57 -8.76 -10.37
N PHE A 29 -1.89 -7.77 -11.20
CA PHE A 29 -3.18 -7.65 -11.87
C PHE A 29 -3.07 -7.42 -13.38
N GLU A 30 -4.15 -7.73 -14.11
CA GLU A 30 -4.26 -7.54 -15.56
C GLU A 30 -4.19 -6.07 -16.01
N ASP A 31 -4.46 -5.11 -15.12
CA ASP A 31 -4.31 -3.69 -15.39
C ASP A 31 -2.85 -3.22 -15.38
N GLY A 32 -1.91 -4.13 -15.10
CA GLY A 32 -0.49 -3.83 -15.01
C GLY A 32 -0.07 -3.25 -13.67
N SER A 33 -0.93 -3.21 -12.65
CA SER A 33 -0.52 -2.81 -11.31
C SER A 33 0.00 -3.99 -10.48
N VAL A 34 0.76 -3.66 -9.44
CA VAL A 34 1.18 -4.61 -8.40
C VAL A 34 0.82 -4.05 -7.03
N GLY A 35 0.03 -4.80 -6.28
CA GLY A 35 -0.31 -4.52 -4.90
C GLY A 35 0.66 -5.20 -3.96
N ILE A 36 1.06 -4.50 -2.90
CA ILE A 36 1.90 -5.03 -1.83
C ILE A 36 1.06 -5.00 -0.57
N LEU A 37 0.74 -6.16 -0.01
CA LEU A 37 -0.13 -6.28 1.15
C LEU A 37 0.66 -6.74 2.37
N THR A 38 0.27 -6.30 3.56
CA THR A 38 0.73 -6.89 4.81
C THR A 38 0.16 -8.30 4.95
N ALA A 39 1.00 -9.32 5.03
CA ALA A 39 0.58 -10.72 5.06
C ALA A 39 -0.42 -11.05 6.19
N SER A 40 -0.19 -10.51 7.39
CA SER A 40 -1.01 -10.80 8.58
C SER A 40 -2.42 -10.20 8.55
N SER A 41 -2.63 -9.13 7.78
CA SER A 41 -3.89 -8.36 7.79
C SER A 41 -4.52 -8.20 6.40
N LEU A 42 -3.80 -8.58 5.36
CA LEU A 42 -4.15 -8.33 3.95
C LEU A 42 -4.47 -6.85 3.67
N ARG A 43 -3.89 -5.94 4.44
CA ARG A 43 -4.01 -4.50 4.18
C ARG A 43 -3.04 -4.10 3.07
N LEU A 44 -3.55 -3.40 2.07
CA LEU A 44 -2.72 -2.81 1.02
C LEU A 44 -1.76 -1.78 1.63
N ARG A 45 -0.46 -2.00 1.46
CA ARG A 45 0.63 -1.09 1.88
C ARG A 45 0.98 -0.11 0.78
N CYS A 46 1.20 -0.63 -0.43
CA CYS A 46 1.64 0.12 -1.58
C CYS A 46 1.03 -0.46 -2.85
N ARG A 47 0.84 0.40 -3.86
CA ARG A 47 0.45 -0.01 -5.21
C ARG A 47 1.43 0.59 -6.22
N VAL A 48 2.12 -0.28 -6.94
CA VAL A 48 2.98 0.09 -8.06
C VAL A 48 2.13 0.11 -9.33
N THR A 49 2.12 1.23 -10.04
CA THR A 49 1.40 1.37 -11.31
C THR A 49 2.24 0.89 -12.49
N SER A 50 1.58 0.43 -13.55
CA SER A 50 2.23 0.00 -14.80
C SER A 50 3.18 1.05 -15.37
N THR A 51 2.79 2.33 -15.30
CA THR A 51 3.60 3.46 -15.77
C THR A 51 4.95 3.62 -15.06
N SER A 52 5.15 2.97 -13.91
CA SER A 52 6.39 3.05 -13.15
C SER A 52 7.48 2.15 -13.73
N TYR A 53 7.11 1.16 -14.53
CA TYR A 53 8.03 0.11 -14.97
C TYR A 53 7.83 -0.38 -16.40
N LEU A 54 6.74 0.01 -17.06
CA LEU A 54 6.49 -0.23 -18.48
C LEU A 54 6.75 1.04 -19.30
N PRO A 55 7.28 0.89 -20.52
CA PRO A 55 7.37 2.01 -21.45
C PRO A 55 5.96 2.48 -21.86
N THR A 56 5.81 3.79 -22.06
CA THR A 56 4.55 4.39 -22.49
C THR A 56 4.23 3.99 -23.94
N ASN A 57 3.49 2.90 -24.12
CA ASN A 57 2.94 2.52 -25.41
C ASN A 57 1.44 2.24 -25.26
N PRO A 58 0.55 3.14 -25.76
CA PRO A 58 -0.88 3.00 -25.59
C PRO A 58 -1.49 1.80 -26.32
N ASN A 59 -0.78 1.18 -27.27
CA ASN A 59 -1.29 0.09 -28.10
C ASN A 59 -0.91 -1.31 -27.60
N SER A 60 -0.02 -1.44 -26.61
CA SER A 60 0.40 -2.74 -26.07
C SER A 60 -0.17 -2.94 -24.67
N ARG A 61 -1.10 -3.90 -24.51
CA ARG A 61 -1.57 -4.34 -23.20
C ARG A 61 -0.55 -5.33 -22.61
N VAL A 62 0.50 -4.79 -22.00
CA VAL A 62 1.51 -5.57 -21.28
C VAL A 62 1.19 -5.55 -19.78
N TYR A 63 1.19 -6.72 -19.15
CA TYR A 63 0.93 -6.86 -17.72
C TYR A 63 1.69 -8.06 -17.14
N PRO A 64 1.93 -8.10 -15.81
CA PRO A 64 2.57 -9.21 -15.13
C PRO A 64 1.69 -10.47 -15.10
N LEU A 65 2.26 -11.61 -15.49
CA LEU A 65 1.66 -12.94 -15.36
C LEU A 65 2.20 -13.72 -14.17
N VAL A 66 3.43 -13.46 -13.74
CA VAL A 66 4.08 -14.16 -12.64
C VAL A 66 4.85 -13.18 -11.78
N VAL A 67 4.93 -13.50 -10.49
CA VAL A 67 5.72 -12.76 -9.49
C VAL A 67 6.66 -13.75 -8.79
N ALA A 68 7.95 -13.40 -8.73
CA ALA A 68 8.96 -14.17 -8.02
C ALA A 68 9.63 -13.30 -6.95
N ALA A 69 9.44 -13.65 -5.68
CA ALA A 69 10.11 -12.95 -4.58
C ALA A 69 11.61 -13.25 -4.56
N HIS A 70 12.43 -12.26 -4.20
CA HIS A 70 13.85 -12.47 -3.98
C HIS A 70 14.05 -13.41 -2.76
N PRO A 71 14.96 -14.39 -2.82
CA PRO A 71 15.10 -15.40 -1.76
C PRO A 71 15.63 -14.85 -0.43
N THR A 72 16.31 -13.70 -0.43
CA THR A 72 16.92 -13.11 0.78
C THR A 72 16.57 -11.65 1.04
N GLU A 73 16.00 -10.94 0.06
CA GLU A 73 15.75 -9.50 0.14
C GLU A 73 14.23 -9.27 0.16
N PRO A 74 13.62 -8.96 1.32
CA PRO A 74 12.17 -9.01 1.51
C PRO A 74 11.41 -7.89 0.78
N ASN A 75 12.10 -6.93 0.19
CA ASN A 75 11.51 -5.84 -0.57
C ASN A 75 11.80 -5.93 -2.08
N GLN A 76 12.45 -7.00 -2.54
CA GLN A 76 12.79 -7.17 -3.94
C GLN A 76 12.03 -8.35 -4.56
N PHE A 77 11.50 -8.15 -5.77
CA PHE A 77 10.81 -9.19 -6.52
C PHE A 77 10.89 -8.92 -8.02
N ALA A 78 10.76 -9.98 -8.81
CA ALA A 78 10.72 -9.93 -10.26
C ALA A 78 9.30 -10.18 -10.79
N LEU A 79 8.96 -9.48 -11.86
CA LEU A 79 7.74 -9.67 -12.64
C LEU A 79 8.09 -10.28 -13.99
N GLY A 80 7.39 -11.36 -14.37
CA GLY A 80 7.37 -11.85 -15.75
C GLY A 80 6.16 -11.30 -16.49
N LEU A 81 6.38 -10.64 -17.63
CA LEU A 81 5.36 -9.91 -18.38
C LEU A 81 4.81 -10.73 -19.55
N THR A 82 3.64 -10.34 -20.06
CA THR A 82 2.98 -10.99 -21.21
C THR A 82 3.76 -10.91 -22.53
N ASP A 83 4.67 -9.95 -22.68
CA ASP A 83 5.53 -9.78 -23.84
C ASP A 83 6.86 -10.53 -23.75
N GLY A 84 7.05 -11.32 -22.67
CA GLY A 84 8.29 -12.03 -22.38
C GLY A 84 9.34 -11.17 -21.67
N GLY A 85 9.05 -9.89 -21.39
CA GLY A 85 9.90 -9.02 -20.59
C GLY A 85 9.97 -9.43 -19.12
N VAL A 86 11.05 -9.05 -18.47
CA VAL A 86 11.23 -9.21 -17.02
C VAL A 86 11.61 -7.88 -16.40
N VAL A 87 10.96 -7.52 -15.30
CA VAL A 87 11.29 -6.32 -14.53
C VAL A 87 11.50 -6.67 -13.07
N VAL A 88 12.59 -6.17 -12.48
CA VAL A 88 12.86 -6.28 -11.05
C VAL A 88 12.40 -5.00 -10.38
N LEU A 89 11.58 -5.14 -9.34
CA LEU A 89 11.09 -4.04 -8.52
C LEU A 89 11.67 -4.13 -7.12
N GLU A 90 12.07 -2.98 -6.60
CA GLU A 90 12.48 -2.79 -5.22
C GLU A 90 11.79 -1.55 -4.65
N PRO A 91 10.52 -1.69 -4.21
CA PRO A 91 9.78 -0.59 -3.65
C PRO A 91 10.44 -0.11 -2.37
N LEU A 92 10.89 1.14 -2.37
CA LEU A 92 11.50 1.77 -1.20
C LEU A 92 10.50 1.75 -0.04
N GLU A 93 11.00 1.35 1.12
CA GLU A 93 10.22 1.38 2.35
C GLU A 93 9.98 2.86 2.72
N SER A 94 8.84 3.42 2.31
CA SER A 94 8.71 4.88 2.26
C SER A 94 8.84 5.60 3.61
N GLU A 95 8.72 4.92 4.77
CA GLU A 95 8.82 5.58 6.09
C GLU A 95 9.29 4.68 7.27
N GLY A 96 9.95 3.53 7.08
CA GLY A 96 10.46 2.72 8.22
C GLY A 96 9.43 2.37 9.33
N LYS A 97 8.13 2.43 9.02
CA LYS A 97 6.99 2.39 9.98
C LYS A 97 6.00 1.27 9.65
N TRP A 98 6.44 0.22 8.99
CA TRP A 98 5.50 -0.81 8.57
C TRP A 98 5.34 -1.88 9.65
N GLY A 99 4.52 -1.54 10.63
CA GLY A 99 4.29 -2.35 11.84
C GLY A 99 3.77 -1.54 13.02
N THR A 100 3.74 -0.21 12.94
CA THR A 100 3.07 0.58 13.98
C THR A 100 1.56 0.38 13.84
N SER A 101 0.96 -0.25 14.85
CA SER A 101 -0.49 -0.24 15.07
C SER A 101 -1.02 1.20 14.92
N PRO A 102 -2.26 1.40 14.44
CA PRO A 102 -2.87 2.73 14.51
C PRO A 102 -2.80 3.25 15.96
N PRO A 103 -2.61 4.56 16.19
CA PRO A 103 -2.68 5.11 17.53
C PRO A 103 -4.02 4.71 18.15
N THR A 104 -4.01 4.14 19.35
CA THR A 104 -5.23 3.89 20.10
C THR A 104 -5.85 5.25 20.40
N GLU A 105 -6.95 5.60 19.73
CA GLU A 105 -7.74 6.78 20.06
C GLU A 105 -8.42 6.52 21.40
N ASN A 106 -7.71 6.85 22.48
CA ASN A 106 -8.28 6.84 23.82
C ASN A 106 -9.21 8.03 23.99
N GLY A 107 -10.51 7.74 23.94
CA GLY A 107 -11.46 8.17 24.96
C GLY A 107 -12.13 9.53 24.76
N ALA A 108 -13.41 9.50 24.41
CA ALA A 108 -14.38 10.47 24.89
C ALA A 108 -15.77 9.82 25.00
N GLY A 109 -16.08 9.30 26.19
CA GLY A 109 -17.47 9.11 26.63
C GLY A 109 -18.10 10.47 26.99
N PRO A 110 -19.44 10.60 27.00
CA PRO A 110 -20.11 11.89 26.85
C PRO A 110 -20.46 12.58 28.18
N SER A 111 -20.73 13.88 28.06
CA SER A 111 -21.58 14.76 28.89
C SER A 111 -20.83 15.84 29.68
N SER A 112 -20.99 17.11 29.29
CA SER A 112 -21.95 18.03 29.95
C SER A 112 -21.74 19.46 29.45
N LEU A 113 -22.83 20.07 28.99
CA LEU A 113 -22.96 21.51 28.80
C LEU A 113 -22.85 22.21 30.17
N THR A 114 -22.23 23.39 30.25
CA THR A 114 -22.84 24.66 30.73
C THR A 114 -21.87 25.83 30.59
N ALA A 115 -22.47 27.00 30.37
CA ALA A 115 -21.91 28.28 29.97
C ALA A 115 -21.24 29.09 31.09
N GLY A 116 -20.49 30.13 30.66
CA GLY A 116 -20.49 31.43 31.32
C GLY A 116 -19.16 31.91 31.89
N ALA A 117 -18.57 32.93 31.26
CA ALA A 117 -18.37 34.28 31.83
C ALA A 117 -17.11 34.97 31.27
N THR A 118 -17.38 36.16 30.74
CA THR A 118 -16.51 37.26 30.35
C THR A 118 -15.55 37.75 31.43
N SER A 119 -14.34 38.15 31.04
CA SER A 119 -13.72 39.41 31.48
C SER A 119 -12.57 39.86 30.56
N THR A 120 -12.73 41.06 30.04
CA THR A 120 -11.75 41.92 29.34
C THR A 120 -10.84 42.64 30.33
N THR A 121 -9.53 42.67 30.06
CA THR A 121 -8.51 43.73 30.34
C THR A 121 -7.14 43.09 29.99
N ASP A 122 -6.10 43.73 29.46
CA ASP A 122 -5.79 45.14 29.28
C ASP A 122 -4.69 45.27 28.19
N GLN A 123 -4.41 46.53 27.89
CA GLN A 123 -3.84 47.18 26.73
C GLN A 123 -2.29 47.22 26.68
N ALA A 124 -1.78 47.25 25.43
CA ALA A 124 -0.59 47.92 24.87
C ALA A 124 0.84 47.75 25.45
N GLN A 125 1.77 47.43 24.54
CA GLN A 125 3.03 48.13 24.18
C GLN A 125 3.83 47.13 23.29
N ARG A 126 4.25 47.38 22.05
CA ARG A 126 4.59 48.56 21.24
C ARG A 126 4.19 48.31 19.79
#